data_AF-A0A9Q4KWA7-F1
#
_entry.id   AF-A0A9Q4KWA7-F1
#
_cell.length_a   1.000
_cell.length_b   1.000
_cell.length_c   1.000
_cell.angle_alpha   90.00
_cell.angle_beta   90.00
_cell.angle_gamma   90.00
#
_symmetry.space_group_name_H-M   'P 1'
#
loop_
_entity.id
_entity.type
_entity.pdbx_description
1 polymer ?
#
loop_
_entity_poly.entity_id
_entity_poly.type
_entity_poly.pdbx_seq_one_letter_code
_entity_poly.pdbx_strand_id
1 'polypeptide(L)' 'MEQNQIDEILDHINAKFAEDVPSLVKMIVRKKLSSFQSFEAESLPISLRNCSVEELISIVKHGLDTGKLKI' A
#
# COMPACT_ATOMS: atom_id res chain seq x y z
N MET A 1 -11.33 14.07 -4.49
CA MET A 1 -9.98 14.67 -4.54
C MET A 1 -9.86 15.46 -5.82
N GLU A 2 -9.16 16.57 -5.76
CA GLU A 2 -8.86 17.36 -6.96
C GLU A 2 -7.78 16.65 -7.81
N GLN A 3 -7.75 16.90 -9.12
CA GLN A 3 -6.85 16.18 -10.04
C GLN A 3 -5.36 16.39 -9.70
N ASN A 4 -4.99 17.61 -9.32
CA ASN A 4 -3.64 17.96 -8.85
C ASN A 4 -3.18 17.09 -7.65
N GLN A 5 -4.07 16.81 -6.70
CA GLN A 5 -3.76 15.97 -5.54
C GLN A 5 -3.57 14.51 -5.95
N ILE A 6 -4.33 14.04 -6.95
CA ILE A 6 -4.18 12.70 -7.51
C ILE A 6 -2.83 12.59 -8.23
N ASP A 7 -2.48 13.58 -9.05
CA ASP A 7 -1.23 13.59 -9.82
C ASP A 7 -0.01 13.63 -8.88
N GLU A 8 -0.05 14.43 -7.82
CA GLU A 8 1.02 14.49 -6.80
C GLU A 8 1.26 13.12 -6.14
N ILE A 9 0.18 12.39 -5.80
CA ILE A 9 0.28 11.05 -5.23
C ILE A 9 0.89 10.06 -6.23
N LEU A 10 0.43 10.10 -7.49
CA LEU A 10 0.93 9.22 -8.54
C LEU A 10 2.42 9.46 -8.81
N ASP A 11 2.85 10.72 -8.85
CA ASP A 11 4.25 11.09 -9.05
C ASP A 11 5.12 10.66 -7.87
N HIS A 12 4.65 10.84 -6.63
CA HIS A 12 5.36 10.38 -5.44
C HIS A 12 5.55 8.85 -5.44
N ILE A 13 4.51 8.09 -5.77
CA ILE A 13 4.58 6.63 -5.90
C ILE A 13 5.54 6.24 -7.02
N ASN A 14 5.45 6.88 -8.19
CA ASN A 14 6.32 6.58 -9.34
C ASN A 14 7.79 6.81 -9.02
N ALA A 15 8.13 7.92 -8.35
CA ALA A 15 9.51 8.21 -7.94
C ALA A 15 10.05 7.11 -7.01
N LYS A 16 9.29 6.75 -5.97
CA LYS A 16 9.69 5.69 -5.03
C LYS A 16 9.80 4.31 -5.67
N PHE A 17 8.87 3.97 -6.56
CA PHE A 17 8.92 2.70 -7.27
C PHE A 17 10.07 2.65 -8.27
N ALA A 18 10.39 3.77 -8.92
CA ALA A 18 11.48 3.87 -9.89
C ALA A 18 12.84 3.62 -9.23
N GLU A 19 13.12 4.27 -8.11
CA GLU A 19 14.42 4.27 -7.42
C GLU A 19 14.69 2.97 -6.65
N ASP A 20 13.71 2.46 -5.90
CA ASP A 20 13.96 1.43 -4.87
C ASP A 20 13.61 0.00 -5.30
N VAL A 21 12.92 -0.20 -6.44
CA VAL A 21 12.36 -1.51 -6.81
C VAL A 21 12.97 -2.09 -8.11
N PRO A 22 13.62 -3.27 -8.07
CA PRO A 22 14.15 -3.94 -9.27
C PRO A 22 13.06 -4.27 -10.32
N SER A 23 13.42 -4.21 -11.60
CA SER A 23 12.50 -4.38 -12.74
C SER A 23 11.69 -5.68 -12.74
N LEU A 24 12.27 -6.78 -12.26
CA LEU A 24 11.58 -8.07 -12.14
C LEU A 24 10.45 -8.01 -11.10
N VAL A 25 10.70 -7.34 -9.98
CA VAL A 25 9.71 -7.13 -8.90
C VAL A 25 8.58 -6.22 -9.40
N LYS A 26 8.91 -5.17 -10.17
CA LYS A 26 7.91 -4.30 -10.83
C LYS A 26 6.95 -5.10 -11.73
N MET A 27 7.48 -6.06 -12.49
CA MET A 27 6.66 -6.91 -13.36
C MET A 27 5.71 -7.83 -12.56
N ILE A 28 6.20 -8.41 -11.46
CA ILE A 28 5.39 -9.28 -10.59
C ILE A 28 4.27 -8.48 -9.92
N VAL A 29 4.58 -7.29 -9.39
CA VAL A 29 3.59 -6.41 -8.76
C VAL A 29 2.51 -5.99 -9.76
N ARG A 30 2.87 -5.60 -10.99
CA ARG A 30 1.88 -5.31 -12.06
C ARG A 30 0.96 -6.50 -12.37
N LYS A 31 1.51 -7.72 -12.45
CA LYS A 31 0.72 -8.95 -12.65
C LYS A 31 -0.15 -9.34 -11.46
N LYS A 32 0.26 -8.97 -10.23
CA LYS A 32 -0.54 -9.19 -9.03
C LYS A 32 -1.61 -8.12 -8.85
N LEU A 33 -1.34 -6.87 -9.24
CA LEU A 33 -2.30 -5.76 -9.24
C LEU A 33 -3.53 -6.05 -10.10
N SER A 34 -3.38 -6.76 -11.23
CA SER A 34 -4.54 -7.24 -11.99
C SER A 34 -5.43 -8.20 -11.19
N SER A 35 -4.89 -8.90 -10.19
CA SER A 35 -5.67 -9.70 -9.24
C SER A 35 -6.28 -8.86 -8.10
N PHE A 36 -5.78 -7.64 -7.85
CA PHE A 36 -6.35 -6.67 -6.91
C PHE A 36 -7.48 -5.83 -7.52
N GLN A 37 -7.76 -5.98 -8.82
CA GLN A 37 -8.90 -5.29 -9.46
C GLN A 37 -10.26 -5.63 -8.84
N SER A 38 -10.35 -6.73 -8.08
CA SER A 38 -11.53 -7.13 -7.30
C SER A 38 -11.51 -6.69 -5.84
N PHE A 39 -10.58 -5.81 -5.43
CA PHE A 39 -10.49 -5.36 -4.05
C PHE A 39 -11.57 -4.32 -3.74
N GLU A 40 -12.56 -4.71 -2.95
CA GLU A 40 -13.56 -3.78 -2.42
C GLU A 40 -13.16 -3.35 -1.02
N ALA A 41 -13.05 -2.04 -0.79
CA ALA A 41 -12.73 -1.47 0.52
C ALA A 41 -13.72 -1.97 1.60
N GLU A 42 -14.98 -2.18 1.23
CA GLU A 42 -16.05 -2.69 2.10
C GLU A 42 -15.79 -4.10 2.64
N SER A 43 -14.95 -4.90 1.96
CA SER A 43 -14.54 -6.22 2.43
C SER A 43 -13.58 -6.17 3.62
N LEU A 44 -12.99 -5.00 3.90
CA LEU A 44 -12.08 -4.83 5.02
C LEU A 44 -12.84 -4.73 6.37
N PRO A 45 -12.23 -5.22 7.47
CA PRO A 45 -12.74 -4.96 8.81
C PRO A 45 -12.97 -3.46 9.05
N ILE A 46 -14.04 -3.11 9.77
CA ILE A 46 -14.39 -1.72 10.09
C ILE A 46 -13.22 -0.99 10.76
N SER A 47 -12.47 -1.68 11.64
CA SER A 47 -11.29 -1.14 12.29
C SER A 47 -10.19 -0.72 11.31
N LEU A 48 -10.03 -1.44 10.20
CA LEU A 48 -9.03 -1.13 9.18
C LEU A 48 -9.51 0.00 8.24
N ARG A 49 -10.82 0.07 7.96
CA ARG A 49 -11.40 1.15 7.15
C ARG A 49 -11.33 2.52 7.82
N ASN A 50 -11.40 2.54 9.15
CA ASN A 50 -11.31 3.77 9.94
C ASN A 50 -9.88 4.09 10.41
N CYS A 51 -8.90 3.28 10.03
CA CYS A 51 -7.51 3.44 10.45
C CYS A 51 -6.81 4.47 9.55
N SER A 52 -6.17 5.46 10.17
CA SER A 52 -5.31 6.38 9.43
C SER A 52 -4.05 5.65 8.93
N VAL A 53 -3.37 6.24 7.94
CA VAL A 53 -2.12 5.66 7.40
C VAL A 53 -1.04 5.63 8.48
N GLU A 54 -0.95 6.66 9.32
CA GLU A 54 0.00 6.75 10.43
C GLU A 54 -0.27 5.68 11.49
N GLU A 55 -1.53 5.47 11.84
CA GLU A 55 -1.96 4.41 12.76
C GLU A 55 -1.61 3.03 12.20
N LEU A 56 -1.88 2.80 10.91
CA LEU A 56 -1.56 1.55 10.24
C LEU A 56 -0.05 1.27 10.28
N ILE A 57 0.78 2.27 9.96
CA ILE A 57 2.24 2.15 10.03
C ILE A 57 2.69 1.80 11.45
N SER A 58 2.12 2.45 12.47
CA SER A 58 2.43 2.19 13.88
C SER A 58 2.07 0.76 14.29
N ILE A 59 0.87 0.29 13.94
CA ILE A 59 0.38 -1.06 14.22
C ILE A 59 1.27 -2.11 13.55
N VAL A 60 1.62 -1.91 12.28
CA VAL A 60 2.48 -2.84 11.54
C VAL A 60 3.87 -2.92 12.16
N LYS A 61 4.51 -1.79 12.46
CA LYS A 61 5.81 -1.75 13.14
C LYS A 61 5.78 -2.48 14.47
N HIS A 62 4.78 -2.18 15.31
CA HIS A 62 4.61 -2.87 16.58
C HIS A 62 4.40 -4.38 16.41
N GLY A 63 3.65 -4.80 15.40
CA GLY A 63 3.46 -6.22 15.06
C GLY A 63 4.76 -6.93 14.68
N LEU A 64 5.64 -6.26 13.93
CA LEU A 64 6.98 -6.77 13.58
C LEU A 64 7.88 -6.86 14.81
N ASP A 65 7.96 -5.79 15.60
CA ASP A 65 8.81 -5.71 16.79
C ASP A 65 8.44 -6.77 17.84
N THR A 66 7.14 -7.06 17.95
CA THR A 66 6.62 -8.09 18.87
C THR A 66 6.62 -9.49 18.28
N GLY A 67 6.97 -9.66 17.00
CA GLY A 67 6.93 -10.94 16.29
C GLY A 67 5.52 -11.51 16.05
N LYS A 68 4.47 -10.71 16.30
CA LYS A 68 3.07 -11.07 15.99
C LYS A 68 2.81 -11.05 14.49
N LEU A 69 3.51 -10.20 13.75
CA LEU A 69 3.50 -10.16 12.29
C LEU A 69 4.79 -10.82 11.78
N LYS A 70 4.66 -11.81 10.89
CA LYS A 70 5.76 -12.61 10.32
C LYS A 70 5.78 -12.47 8.80
N ILE A 71 6.04 -11.27 8.33
CA ILE A 71 6.19 -10.95 6.91
C ILE A 71 7.66 -10.71 6.55
#